data_AF-A0A521FA44-F1
#
_entry.id   AF-A0A521FA44-F1
#
_cell.length_a   1.000
_cell.length_b   1.000
_cell.length_c   1.000
_cell.angle_alpha   90.00
_cell.angle_beta   90.00
_cell.angle_gamma   90.00
#
_symmetry.space_group_name_H-M   'P 1'
#
loop_
_entity.id
_entity.type
_entity.pdbx_description
1 polymer ?
#
loop_
_entity_poly.entity_id
_entity_poly.type
_entity_poly.pdbx_seq_one_letter_code
_entity_poly.pdbx_strand_id
1 'polypeptide(L)' 'MSSHLACLRDCGLVDFRPRGRASVYSLTHPELLDLLATAETLLAATGSAVALCAGFGVTRPELSPITTAEITHDEESTR' A
#
# COMPACT_ATOMS: atom_id res chain seq x y z
N MET A 1 -18.16 5.06 -10.75
CA MET A 1 -16.98 5.83 -10.29
C MET A 1 -16.22 4.96 -9.32
N SER A 2 -14.90 4.83 -9.46
CA SER A 2 -14.07 4.00 -8.57
C SER A 2 -14.03 4.61 -7.15
N SER A 3 -14.25 3.79 -6.12
CA SER A 3 -14.19 4.25 -4.71
C SER A 3 -12.81 4.81 -4.35
N HIS A 4 -11.75 4.23 -4.89
CA HIS A 4 -10.38 4.71 -4.67
C HIS A 4 -10.17 6.11 -5.27
N LEU A 5 -10.68 6.39 -6.47
CA LEU A 5 -10.55 7.73 -7.07
C LEU A 5 -11.34 8.79 -6.31
N ALA A 6 -12.49 8.43 -5.72
CA ALA A 6 -13.22 9.33 -4.84
C ALA A 6 -12.41 9.65 -3.58
N CYS A 7 -11.85 8.63 -2.92
CA CYS A 7 -10.99 8.81 -1.74
C CYS A 7 -9.75 9.67 -2.06
N LEU A 8 -9.03 9.38 -3.14
CA LEU A 8 -7.85 10.15 -3.54
C LEU A 8 -8.18 11.62 -3.81
N ARG A 9 -9.34 11.90 -4.41
CA ARG A 9 -9.83 13.27 -4.61
C ARG A 9 -10.15 13.94 -3.27
N ASP A 10 -10.87 13.25 -2.40
CA ASP A 10 -11.27 13.80 -1.10
C ASP A 10 -10.07 14.05 -0.18
N CYS A 11 -8.99 13.26 -0.34
CA CYS A 11 -7.70 13.49 0.30
C CYS A 11 -6.83 14.56 -0.39
N GLY A 12 -7.29 15.14 -1.50
CA GLY A 12 -6.57 16.18 -2.23
C GLY A 12 -5.34 15.70 -3.00
N LEU A 13 -5.22 14.41 -3.30
CA LEU A 13 -4.08 13.83 -4.03
C LEU A 13 -4.27 13.85 -5.56
N VAL A 14 -5.53 13.91 -6.01
CA VAL A 14 -5.87 14.02 -7.43
C VAL A 14 -6.95 15.09 -7.64
N ASP A 15 -6.89 15.75 -8.78
CA ASP A 15 -7.96 16.57 -9.33
C ASP A 15 -8.61 15.85 -10.52
N PHE A 16 -9.80 16.28 -10.90
CA PHE A 16 -10.62 15.67 -11.93
C PHE A 16 -11.16 16.72 -12.90
N ARG A 17 -11.02 16.43 -14.20
CA ARG A 17 -11.64 17.19 -15.28
C ARG A 17 -12.49 16.28 -16.18
N PRO A 18 -13.79 16.58 -16.37
CA PRO A 18 -14.58 15.92 -17.41
C PRO A 18 -14.04 16.23 -18.81
N ARG A 19 -13.92 15.20 -19.66
CA ARG A 19 -13.54 15.34 -21.08
C ARG A 19 -14.47 14.48 -21.94
N GLY A 20 -15.61 15.07 -22.31
CA GLY A 20 -16.67 14.36 -23.03
C GLY A 20 -17.29 13.26 -22.18
N ARG A 21 -17.21 12.01 -22.64
CA ARG A 21 -17.67 10.82 -21.88
C ARG A 21 -16.61 10.27 -20.92
N ALA A 22 -15.40 10.81 -20.93
CA ALA A 22 -14.30 10.39 -20.07
C ALA A 22 -14.07 11.39 -18.92
N SER A 23 -13.38 10.92 -17.89
CA SER A 23 -12.87 11.72 -16.77
C SER A 23 -11.35 11.62 -16.80
N VAL A 24 -10.67 12.77 -16.85
CA VAL A 24 -9.20 12.84 -16.79
C VAL A 24 -8.81 13.26 -15.38
N TYR A 25 -7.85 12.57 -14.79
CA TYR A 25 -7.34 12.87 -13.46
C TYR A 25 -5.90 13.36 -13.56
N SER A 26 -5.53 14.27 -12.66
CA SER A 26 -4.17 14.81 -12.55
C SER A 26 -3.74 14.83 -11.09
N LEU A 27 -2.45 14.60 -10.83
CA LEU A 27 -1.88 14.79 -9.50
C LEU A 27 -1.89 16.28 -9.16
N THR A 28 -2.20 16.59 -7.91
CA THR A 28 -2.30 17.96 -7.39
C THR A 28 -0.98 18.51 -6.86
N HIS A 29 -0.03 17.61 -6.58
CA HIS A 29 1.25 17.94 -5.94
C HIS A 29 2.41 17.32 -6.74
N PRO A 30 3.47 18.09 -7.07
CA PRO A 30 4.63 17.58 -7.79
C PRO A 30 5.37 16.49 -7.01
N GLU A 31 5.40 16.57 -5.67
CA GLU A 31 6.07 15.60 -4.79
C GLU A 31 5.49 14.17 -4.93
N LEU A 32 4.25 14.04 -5.42
CA LEU A 32 3.64 12.74 -5.69
C LEU A 32 4.27 12.05 -6.89
N LEU A 33 4.78 12.80 -7.88
CA LEU A 33 5.54 12.21 -8.98
C LEU A 33 6.85 11.60 -8.48
N ASP A 34 7.55 12.32 -7.60
CA ASP A 34 8.80 11.83 -7.01
C ASP A 34 8.57 10.58 -6.15
N LEU A 35 7.47 10.55 -5.38
CA LEU A 35 7.05 9.38 -4.62
C LEU A 35 6.82 8.16 -5.52
N LEU A 36 6.08 8.35 -6.63
CA LEU A 36 5.79 7.27 -7.57
C LEU A 36 7.07 6.79 -8.28
N ALA A 37 7.94 7.70 -8.69
CA ALA A 37 9.24 7.36 -9.29
C ALA A 37 10.16 6.59 -8.32
N THR A 38 10.12 6.95 -7.04
CA THR A 38 10.85 6.23 -5.98
C THR A 38 10.30 4.81 -5.81
N ALA A 39 8.98 4.65 -5.81
CA ALA A 39 8.34 3.34 -5.76
C ALA A 39 8.73 2.47 -6.96
N GLU A 40 8.75 3.03 -8.17
CA GLU A 40 9.21 2.33 -9.38
C GLU A 40 10.66 1.88 -9.27
N THR A 41 11.54 2.71 -8.69
CA THR A 41 12.94 2.36 -8.46
C THR A 41 13.08 1.14 -7.53
N LEU A 42 12.30 1.11 -6.44
CA LEU A 42 12.28 -0.03 -5.51
C LEU A 42 11.72 -1.29 -6.17
N LEU A 43 10.67 -1.17 -6.98
CA LEU A 43 10.11 -2.28 -7.74
C LEU A 43 11.14 -2.84 -8.72
N ALA A 44 11.88 -1.99 -9.43
CA ALA A 44 12.96 -2.42 -10.33
C ALA A 44 14.07 -3.16 -9.57
N ALA A 45 14.51 -2.63 -8.42
CA ALA A 45 15.55 -3.24 -7.60
C ALA A 45 15.14 -4.60 -7.02
N THR A 46 13.85 -4.81 -6.78
CA THR A 46 13.29 -6.03 -6.17
C THR A 46 12.70 -7.01 -7.19
N GLY A 47 12.81 -6.72 -8.50
CA GLY A 47 12.23 -7.56 -9.55
C GLY A 47 10.70 -7.64 -9.51
N SER A 48 10.04 -6.57 -9.05
CA SER A 48 8.58 -6.49 -8.90
C SER A 48 7.97 -7.53 -7.95
N ALA A 49 8.76 -8.14 -7.05
CA ALA A 49 8.29 -9.15 -6.10
C ALA A 49 7.11 -8.66 -5.22
N VAL A 50 7.00 -7.34 -5.01
CA VAL A 50 5.92 -6.71 -4.24
C VAL A 50 4.54 -6.87 -4.89
N ALA A 51 4.45 -7.00 -6.23
CA ALA A 51 3.18 -7.20 -6.92
C ALA A 51 2.49 -8.54 -6.56
N LEU A 52 3.25 -9.48 -6.01
CA LEU A 52 2.78 -10.82 -5.62
C LEU A 52 2.73 -11.01 -4.10
N CYS A 53 3.08 -9.99 -3.32
CA CYS A 53 3.03 -10.09 -1.87
C CYS A 53 1.56 -10.16 -1.44
N ALA A 54 1.15 -11.27 -0.83
CA ALA A 54 -0.24 -11.53 -0.41
C ALA A 54 -0.85 -10.47 0.52
N GLY A 55 -0.06 -9.53 1.07
CA GLY A 55 -0.54 -8.41 1.86
C GLY A 55 -0.97 -7.18 1.06
N PHE A 56 -0.52 -7.01 -0.19
CA PHE A 56 -0.85 -5.83 -1.01
C PHE A 56 -2.14 -6.13 -1.81
N GLY A 57 -3.25 -5.46 -1.45
CA GLY A 57 -4.55 -5.65 -2.10
C GLY A 57 -5.55 -6.52 -1.33
N VAL A 58 -5.16 -7.11 -0.20
CA VAL A 58 -6.14 -7.70 0.73
C VAL A 58 -6.76 -6.55 1.51
N THR A 59 -8.06 -6.32 1.30
CA THR A 59 -8.88 -5.46 2.15
C THR A 59 -8.56 -5.77 3.60
N ARG A 60 -8.04 -4.77 4.34
CA ARG A 60 -7.61 -4.89 5.75
C ARG A 60 -8.53 -5.87 6.49
N PRO A 61 -8.11 -7.11 6.77
CA PRO A 61 -8.78 -7.85 7.81
C PRO A 61 -8.52 -7.06 9.07
N GLU A 62 -9.57 -6.80 9.84
CA GLU A 62 -9.47 -6.18 11.14
C GLU A 62 -8.39 -6.94 11.92
N LEU A 63 -7.26 -6.26 12.20
CA LEU A 63 -6.14 -6.90 12.87
C LEU A 63 -6.57 -7.14 14.32
N SER A 64 -6.91 -8.40 14.64
CA SER A 64 -6.82 -8.87 16.02
C SER A 64 -5.35 -8.71 16.45
N PRO A 65 -5.07 -8.11 17.62
CA PRO A 65 -3.70 -7.94 18.09
C PRO A 65 -3.06 -9.33 18.25
N ILE A 66 -1.96 -9.55 17.53
CA ILE A 66 -1.09 -10.70 17.76
C ILE A 66 -0.47 -10.49 19.14
N THR A 67 -0.93 -11.24 20.14
CA THR A 67 -0.26 -11.25 21.44
C THR A 67 1.09 -11.95 21.28
N THR A 68 2.17 -11.22 21.54
CA THR A 68 3.51 -11.79 21.69
C THR A 68 3.66 -12.28 23.13
N ALA A 69 3.57 -13.59 23.36
CA ALA A 69 4.12 -14.35 24.50
C ALA A 69 3.64 -15.81 24.33
N GLU A 70 4.41 -16.89 24.47
CA GLU A 70 5.68 -17.12 25.15
C GLU A 70 6.59 -18.03 24.29
N ILE A 71 7.86 -17.65 24.15
CA ILE A 71 8.93 -18.60 23.89
C ILE A 71 9.46 -18.97 25.28
N THR A 72 9.16 -20.18 25.74
CA THR A 72 9.87 -20.77 26.88
C THR A 72 10.75 -21.89 26.33
N HIS A 73 11.99 -21.52 26.03
CA HIS A 73 13.11 -22.45 26.07
C HIS A 73 13.50 -22.58 27.55
N ASP A 74 13.24 -23.73 28.15
CA ASP A 74 14.03 -24.20 29.28
C ASP A 74 14.42 -25.65 28.98
N GLU A 75 15.62 -25.79 28.43
CA GLU A 75 16.38 -27.03 28.39
C GLU A 75 17.31 -26.99 29.61
N GLU A 76 16.94 -27.66 30.70
CA GLU A 76 17.90 -28.01 31.76
C GLU A 76 17.79 -29.51 32.08
N SER A 77 18.59 -30.25 31.31
CA SER A 77 19.42 -31.37 31.74
C SER A 77 19.52 -31.62 33.26
N THR A 78 19.52 -32.91 33.63
CA THR A 78 20.09 -33.53 34.84
C THR A 78 19.11 -33.96 35.96
N ARG A 79 18.46 -35.13 35.79
CA ARG A 79 18.76 -36.39 36.50
C ARG A 79 17.66 -37.44 36.32
#